data_AF-A0A3C1LMH0-F1
#
_entry.id   AF-A0A3C1LMH0-F1
#
_cell.length_a   1.000
_cell.length_b   1.000
_cell.length_c   1.000
_cell.angle_alpha   90.00
_cell.angle_beta   90.00
_cell.angle_gamma   90.00
#
_symmetry.space_group_name_H-M   'P 1'
#
loop_
_entity.id
_entity.type
_entity.pdbx_description
1 polymer ?
#
loop_
_entity_poly.entity_id
_entity_poly.type
_entity_poly.pdbx_seq_one_letter_code
_entity_poly.pdbx_strand_id
1 'polypeptide(L)'
;MFTGRNILLGLVILILIAFTFLGVINPHRKPSKSQIDTLLVAQAIPKDEWIVEVVPPNGSLYGLMEKNGIPLPEIARVTFQFGDFIDVTTIQPGDTLKLKLTDDKQRIMKMSFIQEPTLRHLFTVTPDSLIYKEEQLPVKTVTKLLKGNLSGTLSNSLKEVGLPLQSAQQIINALETKINFRRNAKTEDEFQVLADLRYFEGKLIPGGKVYYVSYKGKSAGSHELFRYEDPSPKSVLTGLYGPDGKIVRSSGSGVGFPLASMHVRSKFGRRIDPVYGGWAMHQGIDYKAAMGTKTYAVADGTVIAASYSGGWGNQVRIRHPNGLITQHAHL
;
A
#
# COMPACT_ATOMS: atom_id res chain seq x y z
N MET A 1 -23.96 15.32 -70.38
CA MET A 1 -23.42 14.47 -69.30
C MET A 1 -22.15 15.12 -68.75
N PHE A 2 -22.26 15.82 -67.62
CA PHE A 2 -21.18 16.31 -66.75
C PHE A 2 -21.73 16.29 -65.30
N THR A 3 -22.29 15.16 -64.87
CA THR A 3 -21.70 14.19 -63.91
C THR A 3 -21.36 14.80 -62.55
N GLY A 4 -22.17 14.45 -61.54
CA GLY A 4 -22.13 14.90 -60.14
C GLY A 4 -20.84 14.63 -59.35
N ARG A 5 -19.75 14.22 -60.01
CA ARG A 5 -18.41 14.11 -59.43
C ARG A 5 -17.84 15.48 -59.03
N ASN A 6 -18.18 16.54 -59.78
CA ASN A 6 -17.68 17.89 -59.51
C ASN A 6 -18.39 18.57 -58.32
N ILE A 7 -19.62 18.17 -58.02
CA ILE A 7 -20.38 18.69 -56.87
C ILE A 7 -19.86 18.05 -55.57
N LEU A 8 -19.56 16.75 -55.59
CA LEU A 8 -19.02 16.04 -54.43
C LEU A 8 -17.60 16.51 -54.08
N LEU A 9 -16.74 16.75 -55.08
CA LEU A 9 -15.40 17.31 -54.88
C LEU A 9 -15.45 18.73 -54.31
N GLY A 10 -16.40 19.56 -54.76
CA GLY A 10 -16.61 20.90 -54.20
C GLY A 10 -17.00 20.88 -52.72
N LEU A 11 -17.87 19.94 -52.32
CA LEU A 11 -18.36 19.81 -50.95
C LEU A 11 -17.30 19.28 -49.98
N VAL A 12 -16.46 18.34 -50.44
CA VAL A 12 -15.32 17.80 -49.65
C VAL A 12 -14.23 18.86 -49.44
N ILE A 13 -13.95 19.68 -50.46
CA ILE A 13 -12.98 20.80 -50.33
C ILE A 13 -13.51 21.87 -49.36
N LEU A 14 -14.82 22.15 -49.36
CA LEU A 14 -15.43 23.13 -48.45
C LEU A 14 -15.39 22.67 -46.97
N ILE A 15 -15.56 21.37 -46.72
CA ILE A 15 -15.46 20.77 -45.37
C ILE A 15 -14.00 20.75 -44.87
N LEU A 16 -13.02 20.50 -45.75
CA LEU A 16 -11.60 20.54 -45.41
C LEU A 16 -11.09 21.97 -45.13
N ILE A 17 -11.64 22.98 -45.80
CA ILE A 17 -11.34 24.40 -45.53
C ILE A 17 -12.00 24.85 -44.21
N ALA A 18 -13.20 24.37 -43.90
CA ALA A 18 -13.86 24.64 -42.61
C ALA A 18 -13.10 24.01 -41.42
N PHE A 19 -12.51 22.83 -41.60
CA PHE A 19 -11.72 22.16 -40.56
C PHE A 19 -10.32 22.76 -40.34
N THR A 20 -9.77 23.48 -41.32
CA THR A 20 -8.46 24.14 -41.20
C THR A 20 -8.54 25.55 -40.60
N PHE A 21 -9.71 26.20 -40.62
CA PHE A 21 -9.91 27.53 -40.02
C PHE A 21 -10.40 27.54 -38.57
N LEU A 22 -11.01 26.45 -38.06
CA LEU A 22 -11.43 26.34 -36.66
C LEU A 22 -10.29 25.95 -35.68
N GLY A 23 -9.09 25.66 -36.20
CA GLY A 23 -7.91 25.28 -35.41
C GLY A 23 -6.92 26.40 -35.09
N VAL A 24 -7.15 27.64 -35.54
CA VAL A 24 -6.13 28.72 -35.47
C VAL A 24 -6.55 29.95 -34.65
N ILE A 25 -7.74 29.96 -34.04
CA ILE A 25 -8.14 31.06 -33.12
C ILE A 25 -8.78 30.49 -31.86
N ASN A 26 -7.97 29.94 -30.97
CA ASN A 26 -8.31 29.90 -29.55
C ASN A 26 -7.04 29.76 -28.70
N PRO A 27 -6.56 30.82 -28.02
CA PRO A 27 -5.47 30.66 -27.07
C PRO A 27 -6.02 29.94 -25.84
N HIS A 28 -5.45 28.76 -25.53
CA HIS A 28 -5.65 28.10 -24.23
C HIS A 28 -5.22 29.03 -23.10
N ARG A 29 -6.14 29.81 -22.55
CA ARG A 29 -5.96 30.50 -21.27
C ARG A 29 -6.31 29.53 -20.15
N LYS A 30 -5.31 29.17 -19.35
CA LYS A 30 -5.54 28.61 -18.01
C LYS A 30 -6.44 29.59 -17.24
N PRO A 31 -7.50 29.12 -16.55
CA PRO A 31 -8.35 30.01 -15.76
C PRO A 31 -7.51 30.68 -14.66
N SER A 32 -7.75 31.97 -14.45
CA SER A 32 -7.01 32.73 -13.44
C SER A 32 -7.46 32.35 -12.02
N LYS A 33 -6.57 32.51 -11.04
CA LYS A 33 -6.80 32.21 -9.61
C LYS A 33 -8.10 32.85 -9.07
N SER A 34 -8.46 34.03 -9.58
CA SER A 34 -9.71 34.74 -9.23
C SER A 34 -10.99 34.04 -9.70
N GLN A 35 -10.97 33.31 -10.82
CA GLN A 35 -12.14 32.54 -11.28
C GLN A 35 -12.32 31.25 -10.46
N ILE A 36 -11.23 30.68 -9.95
CA ILE A 36 -11.25 29.55 -9.00
C ILE A 36 -11.82 30.01 -7.67
N ASP A 37 -11.41 31.19 -7.18
CA ASP A 37 -11.91 31.76 -5.93
C ASP A 37 -13.38 32.17 -6.03
N THR A 38 -13.87 32.59 -7.21
CA THR A 38 -15.29 32.94 -7.40
C THR A 38 -16.20 31.70 -7.49
N LEU A 39 -15.70 30.57 -8.00
CA LEU A 39 -16.39 29.27 -7.95
C LEU A 39 -16.43 28.66 -6.55
N LEU A 40 -15.47 29.01 -5.68
CA LEU A 40 -15.38 28.52 -4.30
C LEU A 40 -16.28 29.27 -3.30
N VAL A 41 -16.78 30.48 -3.66
CA VAL A 41 -17.52 31.34 -2.71
C VAL A 41 -19.05 31.27 -2.87
N ALA A 42 -19.58 30.64 -3.92
CA ALA A 42 -21.02 30.50 -4.12
C ALA A 42 -21.53 29.07 -3.89
N GLN A 43 -21.33 28.54 -2.68
CA GLN A 43 -22.18 27.48 -2.13
C GLN A 43 -21.94 27.44 -0.62
N ALA A 44 -22.76 28.19 0.11
CA ALA A 44 -22.99 27.91 1.53
C ALA A 44 -23.45 26.46 1.60
N ILE A 45 -22.55 25.57 2.06
CA ILE A 45 -22.77 24.13 2.13
C ILE A 45 -23.97 23.92 3.06
N PRO A 46 -25.13 23.45 2.54
CA PRO A 46 -26.26 23.09 3.39
C PRO A 46 -25.83 21.97 4.34
N LYS A 47 -26.51 21.83 5.47
CA LYS A 47 -26.21 20.84 6.50
C LYS A 47 -26.41 19.41 5.93
N ASP A 48 -25.30 18.82 5.50
CA ASP A 48 -25.18 17.61 4.67
C ASP A 48 -25.39 16.29 5.44
N GLU A 49 -26.32 15.45 4.99
CA GLU A 49 -26.27 14.01 5.28
C GLU A 49 -25.48 13.29 4.18
N TRP A 50 -24.30 12.81 4.54
CA TRP A 50 -23.55 11.88 3.70
C TRP A 50 -24.30 10.55 3.61
N ILE A 51 -24.41 9.98 2.41
CA ILE A 51 -24.77 8.57 2.25
C ILE A 51 -23.55 7.75 2.66
N VAL A 52 -23.71 6.85 3.63
CA VAL A 52 -22.63 6.00 4.14
C VAL A 52 -22.90 4.55 3.77
N GLU A 53 -22.00 3.95 3.01
CA GLU A 53 -22.08 2.57 2.56
C GLU A 53 -20.82 1.81 2.97
N VAL A 54 -21.01 0.56 3.40
CA VAL A 54 -19.92 -0.36 3.75
C VAL A 54 -19.84 -1.41 2.66
N VAL A 55 -18.65 -1.65 2.13
CA VAL A 55 -18.42 -2.68 1.11
C VAL A 55 -18.77 -4.05 1.71
N PRO A 56 -19.79 -4.76 1.18
CA PRO A 56 -20.13 -6.09 1.67
C PRO A 56 -19.15 -7.15 1.12
N PRO A 57 -19.17 -8.38 1.67
CA PRO A 57 -18.49 -9.52 1.03
C PRO A 57 -18.86 -9.63 -0.45
N ASN A 58 -17.85 -9.78 -1.32
CA ASN A 58 -17.99 -9.81 -2.79
C ASN A 58 -18.61 -8.54 -3.41
N GLY A 59 -18.68 -7.43 -2.66
CA GLY A 59 -19.17 -6.14 -3.14
C GLY A 59 -18.15 -5.33 -3.93
N SER A 60 -18.61 -4.26 -4.57
CA SER A 60 -17.79 -3.30 -5.31
C SER A 60 -18.30 -1.87 -5.10
N LEU A 61 -17.43 -0.86 -5.31
CA LEU A 61 -17.86 0.54 -5.27
C LEU A 61 -18.93 0.84 -6.32
N TYR A 62 -18.83 0.20 -7.49
CA TYR A 62 -19.85 0.25 -8.52
C TYR A 62 -21.22 -0.18 -7.96
N GLY A 63 -21.29 -1.36 -7.31
CA GLY A 63 -22.55 -1.88 -6.78
C GLY A 63 -23.12 -1.00 -5.65
N LEU A 64 -22.25 -0.40 -4.83
CA LEU A 64 -22.67 0.56 -3.81
C LEU A 64 -23.26 1.83 -4.43
N MET A 65 -22.66 2.35 -5.49
CA MET A 65 -23.15 3.54 -6.21
C MET A 65 -24.46 3.24 -6.96
N GLU A 66 -24.55 2.09 -7.62
CA GLU A 66 -25.74 1.63 -8.35
C GLU A 66 -26.94 1.47 -7.41
N LYS A 67 -26.74 0.82 -6.24
CA LYS A 67 -27.74 0.69 -5.18
C LYS A 67 -28.31 2.03 -4.72
N ASN A 68 -27.52 3.10 -4.79
CA ASN A 68 -27.95 4.45 -4.38
C ASN A 68 -28.60 5.25 -5.52
N GLY A 69 -28.89 4.62 -6.66
CA GLY A 69 -29.62 5.21 -7.78
C GLY A 69 -28.79 6.17 -8.64
N ILE A 70 -27.47 6.06 -8.57
CA ILE A 70 -26.56 6.91 -9.35
C ILE A 70 -26.54 6.41 -10.81
N PRO A 71 -26.66 7.29 -11.82
CA PRO A 71 -26.67 6.87 -13.22
C PRO A 71 -25.36 6.19 -13.65
N LEU A 72 -25.48 5.13 -14.47
CA LEU A 72 -24.34 4.36 -14.98
C LEU A 72 -23.21 5.22 -15.59
N PRO A 73 -23.48 6.27 -16.40
CA PRO A 73 -22.41 7.11 -16.95
C PRO A 73 -21.57 7.81 -15.87
N GLU A 74 -22.21 8.24 -14.79
CA GLU A 74 -21.53 8.90 -13.66
C GLU A 74 -20.71 7.89 -12.86
N ILE A 75 -21.26 6.71 -12.57
CA ILE A 75 -20.55 5.63 -11.88
C ILE A 75 -19.29 5.23 -12.66
N ALA A 76 -19.44 5.01 -13.98
CA ALA A 76 -18.33 4.60 -14.84
C ALA A 76 -17.21 5.65 -14.86
N ARG A 77 -17.57 6.93 -15.02
CA ARG A 77 -16.63 8.06 -15.02
C ARG A 77 -15.86 8.15 -13.71
N VAL A 78 -16.58 8.16 -12.59
CA VAL A 78 -15.98 8.29 -11.26
C VAL A 78 -15.12 7.09 -10.91
N THR A 79 -15.60 5.87 -11.18
CA THR A 79 -14.85 4.64 -10.85
C THR A 79 -13.56 4.54 -11.67
N PHE A 80 -13.58 4.94 -12.94
CA PHE A 80 -12.39 4.97 -13.80
C PHE A 80 -11.32 5.91 -13.24
N GLN A 81 -11.69 7.14 -12.89
CA GLN A 81 -10.76 8.14 -12.33
C GLN A 81 -10.33 7.81 -10.90
N PHE A 82 -11.18 7.15 -10.12
CA PHE A 82 -10.88 6.77 -8.74
C PHE A 82 -9.65 5.84 -8.66
N GLY A 83 -9.49 4.96 -9.66
CA GLY A 83 -8.33 4.06 -9.78
C GLY A 83 -6.98 4.75 -9.93
N ASP A 84 -6.95 6.02 -10.34
CA ASP A 84 -5.70 6.80 -10.44
C ASP A 84 -5.13 7.19 -9.06
N PHE A 85 -5.99 7.20 -8.03
CA PHE A 85 -5.63 7.65 -6.68
C PHE A 85 -5.59 6.49 -5.69
N ILE A 86 -6.53 5.56 -5.81
CA ILE A 86 -6.70 4.44 -4.89
C ILE A 86 -6.53 3.15 -5.66
N ASP A 87 -5.75 2.25 -5.09
CA ASP A 87 -5.69 0.88 -5.56
C ASP A 87 -7.05 0.20 -5.37
N VAL A 88 -7.88 0.17 -6.40
CA VAL A 88 -9.22 -0.44 -6.34
C VAL A 88 -9.19 -1.92 -5.97
N THR A 89 -8.04 -2.59 -6.09
CA THR A 89 -7.92 -3.97 -5.69
C THR A 89 -7.66 -4.11 -4.20
N THR A 90 -7.10 -3.09 -3.55
CA THR A 90 -6.98 -3.07 -2.07
C THR A 90 -8.31 -2.89 -1.36
N ILE A 91 -9.39 -2.64 -2.10
CA ILE A 91 -10.73 -2.55 -1.54
C ILE A 91 -11.13 -3.91 -0.95
N GLN A 92 -11.56 -3.90 0.30
CA GLN A 92 -11.95 -5.08 1.04
C GLN A 92 -13.36 -4.95 1.63
N PRO A 93 -14.03 -6.07 1.91
CA PRO A 93 -15.23 -6.04 2.73
C PRO A 93 -14.97 -5.33 4.06
N GLY A 94 -15.83 -4.37 4.41
CA GLY A 94 -15.66 -3.51 5.59
C GLY A 94 -15.13 -2.11 5.27
N ASP A 95 -14.55 -1.87 4.10
CA ASP A 95 -14.19 -0.52 3.67
C ASP A 95 -15.44 0.36 3.56
N THR A 96 -15.32 1.65 3.88
CA THR A 96 -16.46 2.57 3.87
C THR A 96 -16.36 3.56 2.73
N LEU A 97 -17.41 3.65 1.94
CA LEU A 97 -17.63 4.69 0.94
C LEU A 97 -18.67 5.67 1.46
N LYS A 98 -18.32 6.96 1.51
CA LYS A 98 -19.28 8.03 1.76
C LYS A 98 -19.49 8.83 0.49
N LEU A 99 -20.74 9.12 0.16
CA LEU A 99 -21.13 9.85 -1.02
C LEU A 99 -21.96 11.06 -0.64
N LYS A 100 -21.68 12.17 -1.32
CA LYS A 100 -22.56 13.33 -1.34
C LYS A 100 -22.99 13.56 -2.78
N LEU A 101 -24.29 13.50 -3.02
CA LEU A 101 -24.90 13.61 -4.35
C LEU A 101 -25.48 15.01 -4.56
N THR A 102 -25.78 15.34 -5.81
CA THR A 102 -26.69 16.44 -6.15
C THR A 102 -28.12 16.10 -5.73
N ASP A 103 -28.98 17.11 -5.55
CA ASP A 103 -30.37 16.91 -5.10
C ASP A 103 -31.18 16.00 -6.05
N ASP A 104 -30.90 16.06 -7.35
CA ASP A 104 -31.48 15.22 -8.40
C ASP A 104 -30.87 13.81 -8.49
N LYS A 105 -29.87 13.51 -7.63
CA LYS A 105 -29.06 12.29 -7.60
C LYS A 105 -28.36 11.92 -8.91
N GLN A 106 -28.29 12.85 -9.86
CA GLN A 106 -27.68 12.60 -11.17
C GLN A 106 -26.15 12.61 -11.12
N ARG A 107 -25.56 13.31 -10.14
CA ARG A 107 -24.10 13.44 -10.03
C ARG A 107 -23.61 13.25 -8.61
N ILE A 108 -22.35 12.82 -8.51
CA ILE A 108 -21.61 12.80 -7.27
C ILE A 108 -20.93 14.16 -7.13
N MET A 109 -21.05 14.82 -5.97
CA MET A 109 -20.37 16.08 -5.66
C MET A 109 -19.08 15.85 -4.87
N LYS A 110 -19.15 14.95 -3.87
CA LYS A 110 -18.01 14.60 -3.03
C LYS A 110 -18.05 13.11 -2.69
N MET A 111 -16.86 12.54 -2.48
CA MET A 111 -16.69 11.20 -1.97
C MET A 111 -15.69 11.18 -0.83
N SER A 112 -15.86 10.26 0.10
CA SER A 112 -14.81 9.88 1.05
C SER A 112 -14.67 8.37 1.01
N PHE A 113 -13.45 7.88 0.85
CA PHE A 113 -13.15 6.45 0.95
C PHE A 113 -12.27 6.17 2.17
N ILE A 114 -12.56 5.08 2.86
CA ILE A 114 -12.01 4.76 4.17
C ILE A 114 -11.65 3.28 4.21
N GLN A 115 -10.36 2.98 4.16
CA GLN A 115 -9.82 1.61 4.24
C GLN A 115 -9.22 1.32 5.62
N GLU A 116 -8.81 2.38 6.33
CA GLU A 116 -8.30 2.27 7.68
C GLU A 116 -8.87 3.38 8.57
N PRO A 117 -8.92 3.17 9.90
CA PRO A 117 -9.57 4.10 10.81
C PRO A 117 -8.96 5.51 10.79
N THR A 118 -7.67 5.63 10.47
CA THR A 118 -6.88 6.86 10.65
C THR A 118 -6.58 7.63 9.37
N LEU A 119 -7.06 7.15 8.23
CA LEU A 119 -6.86 7.80 6.94
C LEU A 119 -8.22 8.01 6.27
N ARG A 120 -8.41 9.19 5.68
CA ARG A 120 -9.56 9.51 4.85
C ARG A 120 -9.05 9.93 3.48
N HIS A 121 -9.55 9.26 2.45
CA HIS A 121 -9.34 9.62 1.05
C HIS A 121 -10.52 10.49 0.62
N LEU A 122 -10.30 11.79 0.47
CA LEU A 122 -11.34 12.76 0.15
C LEU A 122 -11.28 13.11 -1.33
N PHE A 123 -12.44 13.10 -1.99
CA PHE A 123 -12.58 13.44 -3.39
C PHE A 123 -13.62 14.54 -3.54
N THR A 124 -13.25 15.60 -4.24
CA THR A 124 -14.23 16.54 -4.82
C THR A 124 -14.40 16.17 -6.28
N VAL A 125 -15.63 15.88 -6.67
CA VAL A 125 -15.96 15.42 -8.02
C VAL A 125 -16.28 16.65 -8.87
N THR A 126 -15.49 16.87 -9.92
CA THR A 126 -15.75 17.90 -10.94
C THR A 126 -16.25 17.22 -12.22
N PRO A 127 -16.74 17.97 -13.22
CA PRO A 127 -17.17 17.40 -14.50
C PRO A 127 -16.06 16.57 -15.18
N ASP A 128 -14.81 17.05 -15.11
CA ASP A 128 -13.71 16.47 -15.87
C ASP A 128 -12.75 15.61 -15.02
N SER A 129 -12.76 15.73 -13.69
CA SER A 129 -11.75 15.10 -12.83
C SER A 129 -12.23 14.80 -11.41
N LEU A 130 -11.43 14.01 -10.69
CA LEU A 130 -11.48 13.92 -9.24
C LEU A 130 -10.33 14.72 -8.63
N ILE A 131 -10.67 15.68 -7.75
CA ILE A 131 -9.67 16.38 -6.95
C ILE A 131 -9.49 15.58 -5.66
N TYR A 132 -8.31 14.99 -5.52
CA TYR A 132 -7.95 14.13 -4.40
C TYR A 132 -7.22 14.85 -3.28
N LYS A 133 -7.56 14.50 -2.03
CA LYS A 133 -6.83 14.90 -0.83
C LYS A 133 -6.81 13.76 0.18
N GLU A 134 -5.66 13.52 0.78
CA GLU A 134 -5.54 12.69 1.97
C GLU A 134 -5.72 13.53 3.23
N GLU A 135 -6.47 12.97 4.17
CA GLU A 135 -6.59 13.50 5.52
C GLU A 135 -6.19 12.41 6.52
N GLN A 136 -5.02 12.60 7.14
CA GLN A 136 -4.60 11.77 8.26
C GLN A 136 -5.29 12.28 9.53
N LEU A 137 -6.00 11.39 10.20
CA LEU A 137 -6.66 11.68 11.46
C LEU A 137 -5.67 11.54 12.63
N PRO A 138 -5.84 12.35 13.68
CA PRO A 138 -4.90 12.35 14.81
C PRO A 138 -4.91 11.00 15.51
N VAL A 139 -3.71 10.41 15.63
CA VAL A 139 -3.47 9.19 16.40
C VAL A 139 -2.74 9.56 17.67
N LYS A 140 -3.25 9.10 18.81
CA LYS A 140 -2.53 9.21 20.08
C LYS A 140 -1.51 8.09 20.18
N THR A 141 -0.24 8.45 20.26
CA THR A 141 0.85 7.49 20.49
C THR A 141 1.29 7.56 21.95
N VAL A 142 1.41 6.40 22.59
CA VAL A 142 1.92 6.29 23.96
C VAL A 142 3.02 5.25 23.99
N THR A 143 4.24 5.66 24.30
CA THR A 143 5.35 4.73 24.52
C THR A 143 5.20 4.05 25.86
N LYS A 144 5.23 2.71 25.88
CA LYS A 144 5.11 1.92 27.11
C LYS A 144 6.17 0.83 27.17
N LEU A 145 6.67 0.58 28.39
CA LEU A 145 7.42 -0.61 28.72
C LEU A 145 6.44 -1.68 29.21
N LEU A 146 6.18 -2.67 28.35
CA LEU A 146 5.36 -3.84 28.65
C LEU A 146 6.26 -4.93 29.22
N LYS A 147 5.81 -5.60 30.29
CA LYS A 147 6.54 -6.68 30.95
C LYS A 147 5.60 -7.86 31.15
N GLY A 148 6.11 -9.06 31.03
CA GLY A 148 5.35 -10.27 31.28
C GLY A 148 6.22 -11.51 31.35
N ASN A 149 5.57 -12.62 31.64
CA ASN A 149 6.16 -13.94 31.69
C ASN A 149 5.54 -14.81 30.61
N LEU A 150 6.33 -15.71 30.04
CA LEU A 150 5.86 -16.63 29.02
C LEU A 150 4.84 -17.60 29.65
N SER A 151 3.64 -17.61 29.07
CA SER A 151 2.59 -18.58 29.37
C SER A 151 2.06 -19.15 28.05
N GLY A 152 2.32 -20.43 27.82
CA GLY A 152 2.00 -21.10 26.55
C GLY A 152 2.92 -20.63 25.41
N THR A 153 2.46 -19.68 24.59
CA THR A 153 3.22 -19.16 23.43
C THR A 153 3.57 -17.69 23.59
N LEU A 154 4.72 -17.28 23.06
CA LEU A 154 5.15 -15.88 23.12
C LEU A 154 4.14 -14.94 22.45
N SER A 155 3.47 -15.39 21.38
CA SER A 155 2.40 -14.63 20.72
C SER A 155 1.25 -14.31 21.66
N ASN A 156 0.76 -15.29 22.41
CA ASN A 156 -0.33 -15.09 23.37
C ASN A 156 0.12 -14.19 24.51
N SER A 157 1.30 -14.42 25.10
CA SER A 157 1.79 -13.61 26.21
C SER A 157 2.04 -12.15 25.82
N LEU A 158 2.55 -11.88 24.60
CA LEU A 158 2.71 -10.52 24.09
C LEU A 158 1.35 -9.82 23.86
N LYS A 159 0.35 -10.57 23.39
CA LYS A 159 -1.01 -10.05 23.22
C LYS A 159 -1.66 -9.73 24.58
N GLU A 160 -1.48 -10.58 25.58
CA GLU A 160 -2.04 -10.40 26.94
C GLU A 160 -1.50 -9.12 27.62
N VAL A 161 -0.23 -8.77 27.41
CA VAL A 161 0.33 -7.51 27.91
C VAL A 161 -0.07 -6.28 27.08
N GLY A 162 -0.95 -6.45 26.07
CA GLY A 162 -1.53 -5.36 25.30
C GLY A 162 -0.75 -4.94 24.05
N LEU A 163 0.17 -5.79 23.55
CA LEU A 163 0.89 -5.51 22.31
C LEU A 163 0.03 -5.90 21.09
N PRO A 164 -0.11 -5.03 20.06
CA PRO A 164 -0.79 -5.39 18.82
C PRO A 164 -0.11 -6.55 18.08
N LEU A 165 -0.90 -7.37 17.37
CA LEU A 165 -0.43 -8.56 16.66
C LEU A 165 0.74 -8.28 15.71
N GLN A 166 0.70 -7.17 14.96
CA GLN A 166 1.76 -6.81 14.01
C GLN A 166 3.11 -6.59 14.72
N SER A 167 3.09 -5.85 15.83
CA SER A 167 4.26 -5.57 16.64
C SER A 167 4.75 -6.83 17.36
N ALA A 168 3.83 -7.68 17.85
CA ALA A 168 4.17 -8.97 18.44
C ALA A 168 4.86 -9.89 17.42
N GLN A 169 4.36 -9.97 16.18
CA GLN A 169 4.97 -10.79 15.13
C GLN A 169 6.38 -10.32 14.77
N GLN A 170 6.62 -9.00 14.74
CA GLN A 170 7.97 -8.46 14.53
C GLN A 170 8.95 -8.95 15.60
N ILE A 171 8.51 -9.00 16.85
CA ILE A 171 9.32 -9.45 17.99
C ILE A 171 9.58 -10.96 17.91
N ILE A 172 8.54 -11.76 17.68
CA ILE A 172 8.65 -13.22 17.56
C ILE A 172 9.64 -13.58 16.46
N ASN A 173 9.47 -12.99 15.27
CA ASN A 173 10.35 -13.20 14.13
C ASN A 173 11.81 -12.87 14.47
N ALA A 174 12.07 -11.81 15.24
CA ALA A 174 13.42 -11.44 15.62
C ALA A 174 14.00 -12.37 16.70
N LEU A 175 13.23 -12.75 17.72
CA LEU A 175 13.73 -13.63 18.78
C LEU A 175 13.94 -15.07 18.33
N GLU A 176 13.17 -15.58 17.36
CA GLU A 176 13.33 -16.94 16.79
C GLU A 176 14.73 -17.15 16.16
N THR A 177 15.43 -16.06 15.85
CA THR A 177 16.82 -16.07 15.36
C THR A 177 17.84 -16.48 16.39
N LYS A 178 17.55 -16.21 17.66
CA LYS A 178 18.45 -16.45 18.78
C LYS A 178 17.96 -17.58 19.67
N ILE A 179 16.64 -17.82 19.67
CA ILE A 179 15.98 -18.75 20.59
C ILE A 179 15.20 -19.78 19.77
N ASN A 180 15.51 -21.06 19.97
CA ASN A 180 14.62 -22.13 19.56
C ASN A 180 13.47 -22.25 20.58
N PHE A 181 12.36 -21.52 20.35
CA PHE A 181 11.25 -21.49 21.30
C PHE A 181 10.64 -22.86 21.59
N ARG A 182 10.71 -23.82 20.65
CA ARG A 182 10.19 -25.18 20.89
C ARG A 182 11.04 -25.96 21.89
N ARG A 183 12.36 -25.73 21.94
CA ARG A 183 13.30 -26.48 22.78
C ARG A 183 13.67 -25.75 24.07
N ASN A 184 13.86 -24.44 23.97
CA ASN A 184 14.54 -23.66 24.99
C ASN A 184 13.59 -22.78 25.82
N ALA A 185 12.45 -22.38 25.26
CA ALA A 185 11.49 -21.56 25.99
C ALA A 185 10.75 -22.37 27.06
N LYS A 186 10.58 -21.78 28.23
CA LYS A 186 9.88 -22.37 29.37
C LYS A 186 8.84 -21.41 29.92
N THR A 187 7.77 -21.96 30.47
CA THR A 187 6.82 -21.18 31.26
C THR A 187 7.58 -20.39 32.32
N GLU A 188 7.14 -19.16 32.58
CA GLU A 188 7.77 -18.18 33.45
C GLU A 188 9.01 -17.46 32.89
N ASP A 189 9.51 -17.80 31.70
CA ASP A 189 10.58 -17.01 31.05
C ASP A 189 10.11 -15.55 30.90
N GLU A 190 10.96 -14.61 31.31
CA GLU A 190 10.62 -13.18 31.39
C GLU A 190 10.82 -12.49 30.04
N PHE A 191 9.92 -11.57 29.70
CA PHE A 191 10.12 -10.67 28.57
C PHE A 191 9.76 -9.22 28.92
N GLN A 192 10.45 -8.29 28.24
CA GLN A 192 10.17 -6.86 28.33
C GLN A 192 10.17 -6.26 26.92
N VAL A 193 9.26 -5.34 26.66
CA VAL A 193 9.12 -4.68 25.36
C VAL A 193 8.86 -3.20 25.56
N LEU A 194 9.75 -2.36 25.03
CA LEU A 194 9.49 -0.93 24.92
C LEU A 194 8.93 -0.65 23.52
N ALA A 195 7.68 -0.22 23.44
CA ALA A 195 7.02 0.04 22.17
C ALA A 195 6.05 1.21 22.24
N ASP A 196 5.83 1.83 21.08
CA ASP A 196 4.71 2.73 20.87
C ASP A 196 3.41 1.95 20.72
N LEU A 197 2.42 2.31 21.52
CA LEU A 197 1.04 1.89 21.35
C LEU A 197 0.25 3.04 20.70
N ARG A 198 -0.43 2.73 19.60
CA ARG A 198 -1.20 3.69 18.82
C ARG A 198 -2.68 3.57 19.16
N TYR A 199 -3.32 4.69 19.45
CA TYR A 199 -4.74 4.75 19.77
C TYR A 199 -5.47 5.71 18.85
N PHE A 200 -6.59 5.26 18.30
CA PHE A 200 -7.54 6.07 17.54
C PHE A 200 -8.91 5.95 18.19
N GLU A 201 -9.53 7.08 18.54
CA GLU A 201 -10.82 7.13 19.26
C GLU A 201 -10.86 6.22 20.51
N GLY A 202 -9.75 6.21 21.26
CA GLY A 202 -9.61 5.39 22.48
C GLY A 202 -9.35 3.90 22.24
N LYS A 203 -9.43 3.42 20.99
CA LYS A 203 -9.16 2.02 20.63
C LYS A 203 -7.71 1.83 20.19
N LEU A 204 -7.09 0.75 20.68
CA LEU A 204 -5.77 0.33 20.22
C LEU A 204 -5.83 -0.09 18.75
N ILE A 205 -4.96 0.48 17.92
CA ILE A 205 -4.86 0.15 16.50
C ILE A 205 -3.52 -0.56 16.18
N PRO A 206 -3.43 -1.30 15.06
CA PRO A 206 -2.20 -1.96 14.65
C PRO A 206 -1.00 -1.02 14.43
N GLY A 207 0.19 -1.62 14.54
CA GLY A 207 1.47 -0.96 14.33
C GLY A 207 2.05 -0.36 15.61
N GLY A 208 2.91 0.65 15.43
CA GLY A 208 3.72 1.22 16.50
C GLY A 208 5.17 0.73 16.44
N LYS A 209 6.10 1.61 16.78
CA LYS A 209 7.54 1.30 16.78
C LYS A 209 7.88 0.43 17.99
N VAL A 210 8.51 -0.72 17.75
CA VAL A 210 9.15 -1.52 18.80
C VAL A 210 10.58 -1.02 18.95
N TYR A 211 10.92 -0.40 20.08
CA TYR A 211 12.23 0.19 20.34
C TYR A 211 13.20 -0.80 20.97
N TYR A 212 12.71 -1.62 21.88
CA TYR A 212 13.54 -2.55 22.64
C TYR A 212 12.76 -3.81 22.99
N VAL A 213 13.46 -4.94 22.98
CA VAL A 213 12.96 -6.24 23.40
C VAL A 213 14.01 -6.90 24.29
N SER A 214 13.58 -7.46 25.40
CA SER A 214 14.37 -8.38 26.22
C SER A 214 13.61 -9.69 26.37
N TYR A 215 14.32 -10.81 26.31
CA TYR A 215 13.81 -12.12 26.67
C TYR A 215 14.86 -12.83 27.50
N LYS A 216 14.47 -13.32 28.69
CA LYS A 216 15.35 -13.99 29.63
C LYS A 216 14.71 -15.28 30.13
N GLY A 217 15.35 -16.39 29.84
CA GLY A 217 14.94 -17.71 30.32
C GLY A 217 16.11 -18.53 30.83
N LYS A 218 15.83 -19.51 31.68
CA LYS A 218 16.88 -20.38 32.25
C LYS A 218 17.60 -21.20 31.17
N SER A 219 16.85 -21.72 30.20
CA SER A 219 17.37 -22.54 29.09
C SER A 219 17.54 -21.72 27.80
N ALA A 220 16.74 -20.67 27.63
CA ALA A 220 16.85 -19.76 26.49
C ALA A 220 18.07 -18.82 26.61
N GLY A 221 18.57 -18.55 27.82
CA GLY A 221 19.56 -17.50 28.05
C GLY A 221 18.93 -16.11 28.05
N SER A 222 19.75 -15.08 27.92
CA SER A 222 19.32 -13.68 27.87
C SER A 222 19.57 -13.11 26.47
N HIS A 223 18.54 -12.50 25.89
CA HIS A 223 18.58 -11.91 24.57
C HIS A 223 17.97 -10.51 24.58
N GLU A 224 18.68 -9.57 23.98
CA GLU A 224 18.24 -8.18 23.86
C GLU A 224 18.26 -7.75 22.40
N LEU A 225 17.26 -6.97 22.01
CA LEU A 225 17.12 -6.41 20.68
C LEU A 225 16.84 -4.91 20.77
N PHE A 226 17.50 -4.14 19.92
CA PHE A 226 17.39 -2.69 19.85
C PHE A 226 16.96 -2.27 18.45
N ARG A 227 16.06 -1.29 18.37
CA ARG A 227 15.68 -0.71 17.09
C ARG A 227 16.77 0.22 16.58
N TYR A 228 17.15 0.03 15.33
CA TYR A 228 17.89 1.01 14.54
C TYR A 228 16.97 1.58 13.46
N GLU A 229 16.99 2.90 13.30
CA GLU A 229 16.29 3.61 12.22
C GLU A 229 17.34 4.21 11.29
N ASP A 230 17.33 3.76 10.04
CA ASP A 230 18.16 4.34 9.01
C ASP A 230 17.60 5.71 8.60
N PRO A 231 18.46 6.70 8.26
CA PRO A 231 17.99 8.01 7.79
C PRO A 231 17.08 7.94 6.56
N SER A 232 17.24 6.91 5.72
CA SER A 232 16.33 6.68 4.60
C SER A 232 15.03 6.02 5.10
N PRO A 233 13.86 6.67 4.97
CA PRO A 233 12.59 6.15 5.49
C PRO A 233 12.14 4.81 4.90
N LYS A 234 12.72 4.41 3.76
CA LYS A 234 12.41 3.15 3.05
C LYS A 234 13.54 2.12 3.15
N SER A 235 14.55 2.37 4.00
CA SER A 235 15.68 1.46 4.16
C SER A 235 15.25 0.12 4.76
N VAL A 236 15.78 -0.95 4.20
CA VAL A 236 15.68 -2.31 4.74
C VAL A 236 16.60 -2.53 5.94
N LEU A 237 17.43 -1.52 6.27
CA LEU A 237 18.27 -1.50 7.47
C LEU A 237 17.47 -1.04 8.70
N THR A 238 16.33 -0.38 8.54
CA THR A 238 15.47 -0.05 9.69
C THR A 238 14.86 -1.34 10.26
N GLY A 239 15.16 -1.67 11.52
CA GLY A 239 14.78 -2.95 12.10
C GLY A 239 15.31 -3.18 13.52
N LEU A 240 15.18 -4.42 14.00
CA LEU A 240 15.73 -4.85 15.29
C LEU A 240 17.12 -5.47 15.12
N TYR A 241 18.02 -5.11 16.02
CA TYR A 241 19.44 -5.47 16.02
C TYR A 241 19.84 -6.03 17.37
N GLY A 242 20.82 -6.93 17.38
CA GLY A 242 21.43 -7.42 18.60
C GLY A 242 22.36 -6.38 19.21
N PRO A 243 22.84 -6.60 20.45
CA PRO A 243 23.78 -5.69 21.11
C PRO A 243 25.10 -5.57 20.35
N ASP A 244 25.43 -6.56 19.51
CA ASP A 244 26.60 -6.57 18.64
C ASP A 244 26.43 -5.76 17.34
N GLY A 245 25.33 -5.03 17.20
CA GLY A 245 25.03 -4.24 16.01
C GLY A 245 24.68 -5.08 14.79
N LYS A 246 24.46 -6.41 14.94
CA LYS A 246 24.02 -7.26 13.85
C LYS A 246 22.51 -7.27 13.77
N ILE A 247 22.00 -7.16 12.56
CA ILE A 247 20.58 -7.25 12.31
C ILE A 247 20.03 -8.62 12.72
N VAL A 248 18.93 -8.62 13.44
CA VAL A 248 18.28 -9.83 13.96
C VAL A 248 17.11 -10.15 13.04
N ARG A 249 17.39 -10.96 12.02
CA ARG A 249 16.41 -11.38 10.99
C ARG A 249 15.97 -12.80 11.21
N SER A 250 14.65 -13.04 11.26
CA SER A 250 14.05 -14.37 11.39
C SER A 250 14.85 -15.44 10.64
N SER A 251 15.49 -16.31 11.42
CA SER A 251 16.15 -17.54 11.04
C SER A 251 15.16 -18.56 10.47
N GLY A 252 13.88 -18.21 10.40
CA GLY A 252 12.88 -18.90 9.59
C GLY A 252 12.93 -18.58 8.10
N SER A 253 13.64 -17.52 7.67
CA SER A 253 13.74 -17.16 6.26
C SER A 253 15.16 -17.16 5.69
N GLY A 254 16.20 -17.08 6.52
CA GLY A 254 17.60 -17.23 6.09
C GLY A 254 18.12 -16.13 5.16
N VAL A 255 17.38 -15.03 4.94
CA VAL A 255 17.62 -14.09 3.84
C VAL A 255 18.64 -12.99 4.22
N GLY A 256 19.89 -13.13 3.76
CA GLY A 256 20.87 -12.08 3.54
C GLY A 256 20.50 -11.14 2.39
N PHE A 257 21.32 -10.13 2.13
CA PHE A 257 21.02 -9.17 1.06
C PHE A 257 21.44 -9.73 -0.31
N PRO A 258 20.56 -9.73 -1.32
CA PRO A 258 20.94 -10.20 -2.66
C PRO A 258 21.93 -9.26 -3.37
N LEU A 259 22.18 -8.05 -2.85
CA LEU A 259 23.12 -7.07 -3.40
C LEU A 259 23.94 -6.43 -2.29
N ALA A 260 25.14 -5.92 -2.64
CA ALA A 260 26.01 -5.21 -1.70
C ALA A 260 25.44 -3.85 -1.24
N SER A 261 24.61 -3.21 -2.06
CA SER A 261 23.89 -1.97 -1.73
C SER A 261 22.42 -2.11 -2.12
N MET A 262 21.52 -1.85 -1.19
CA MET A 262 20.10 -2.18 -1.30
C MET A 262 19.25 -0.93 -1.53
N HIS A 263 18.90 -0.65 -2.78
CA HIS A 263 17.96 0.43 -3.14
C HIS A 263 16.64 -0.16 -3.61
N VAL A 264 15.65 -0.22 -2.71
CA VAL A 264 14.32 -0.74 -3.05
C VAL A 264 13.62 0.23 -4.00
N ARG A 265 13.37 -0.22 -5.23
CA ARG A 265 12.57 0.50 -6.22
C ARG A 265 11.09 0.15 -6.07
N SER A 266 10.78 -1.13 -5.85
CA SER A 266 9.42 -1.63 -5.69
C SER A 266 9.38 -2.68 -4.57
N LYS A 267 8.41 -2.57 -3.67
CA LYS A 267 8.22 -3.51 -2.56
C LYS A 267 7.41 -4.73 -3.02
N PHE A 268 7.43 -5.79 -2.22
CA PHE A 268 6.49 -6.90 -2.33
C PHE A 268 5.06 -6.43 -2.06
N GLY A 269 4.11 -7.03 -2.77
CA GLY A 269 2.70 -6.71 -2.64
C GLY A 269 2.10 -6.20 -3.93
N ARG A 270 0.87 -5.69 -3.85
CA ARG A 270 0.18 -5.16 -5.03
C ARG A 270 0.84 -3.89 -5.53
N ARG A 271 0.96 -3.80 -6.85
CA ARG A 271 1.38 -2.59 -7.56
C ARG A 271 0.67 -2.50 -8.90
N ILE A 272 0.68 -1.29 -9.44
CA ILE A 272 0.31 -1.05 -10.83
C ILE A 272 1.41 -1.64 -11.72
N ASP A 273 1.03 -2.50 -12.65
CA ASP A 273 1.92 -3.02 -13.68
C ASP A 273 2.38 -1.83 -14.55
N PRO A 274 3.70 -1.53 -14.60
CA PRO A 274 4.18 -0.34 -15.28
C PRO A 274 4.07 -0.41 -16.80
N VAL A 275 3.73 -1.57 -17.37
CA VAL A 275 3.58 -1.80 -18.81
C VAL A 275 2.11 -1.76 -19.23
N TYR A 276 1.22 -2.39 -18.46
CA TYR A 276 -0.19 -2.56 -18.82
C TYR A 276 -1.16 -1.69 -18.00
N GLY A 277 -0.67 -0.98 -16.96
CA GLY A 277 -1.49 -0.11 -16.11
C GLY A 277 -2.53 -0.83 -15.23
N GLY A 278 -2.63 -2.16 -15.35
CA GLY A 278 -3.49 -3.02 -14.54
C GLY A 278 -2.79 -3.49 -13.26
N TRP A 279 -3.56 -4.11 -12.36
CA TRP A 279 -3.03 -4.61 -11.10
C TRP A 279 -2.23 -5.88 -11.29
N ALA A 280 -0.99 -5.86 -10.80
CA ALA A 280 -0.15 -7.05 -10.71
C ALA A 280 0.25 -7.29 -9.25
N MET A 281 0.16 -8.54 -8.80
CA MET A 281 0.81 -8.94 -7.56
C MET A 281 2.31 -8.97 -7.82
N HIS A 282 3.06 -8.05 -7.22
CA HIS A 282 4.50 -8.14 -7.23
C HIS A 282 4.93 -9.20 -6.24
N GLN A 283 5.22 -10.39 -6.76
CA GLN A 283 5.62 -11.58 -6.00
C GLN A 283 7.08 -11.52 -5.49
N GLY A 284 7.72 -10.34 -5.55
CA GLY A 284 9.12 -10.14 -5.18
C GLY A 284 9.40 -8.72 -4.68
N ILE A 285 10.68 -8.37 -4.55
CA ILE A 285 11.15 -7.02 -4.23
C ILE A 285 12.13 -6.62 -5.33
N ASP A 286 11.93 -5.43 -5.93
CA ASP A 286 12.79 -4.92 -6.99
C ASP A 286 13.84 -4.02 -6.38
N TYR A 287 15.10 -4.38 -6.62
CA TYR A 287 16.24 -3.58 -6.23
C TYR A 287 16.83 -2.88 -7.46
N LYS A 288 17.07 -1.57 -7.35
CA LYS A 288 17.77 -0.81 -8.39
C LYS A 288 19.26 -1.14 -8.33
N ALA A 289 19.80 -1.66 -9.43
CA ALA A 289 21.22 -1.97 -9.61
C ALA A 289 21.67 -1.70 -11.05
N ALA A 290 22.97 -1.52 -11.28
CA ALA A 290 23.53 -1.45 -12.63
C ALA A 290 23.66 -2.87 -13.23
N MET A 291 23.62 -2.98 -14.56
CA MET A 291 23.84 -4.26 -15.26
C MET A 291 25.21 -4.84 -14.86
N GLY A 292 25.25 -6.15 -14.58
CA GLY A 292 26.47 -6.84 -14.14
C GLY A 292 26.79 -6.71 -12.64
N THR A 293 25.94 -6.04 -11.86
CA THR A 293 26.08 -6.04 -10.39
C THR A 293 26.00 -7.48 -9.87
N LYS A 294 26.97 -7.89 -9.04
CA LYS A 294 26.97 -9.24 -8.44
C LYS A 294 25.74 -9.44 -7.57
N THR A 295 25.03 -10.53 -7.85
CA THR A 295 23.88 -10.99 -7.07
C THR A 295 24.30 -12.14 -6.17
N TYR A 296 23.92 -12.10 -4.90
CA TYR A 296 24.27 -13.10 -3.90
C TYR A 296 23.06 -13.95 -3.54
N ALA A 297 23.29 -15.25 -3.31
CA ALA A 297 22.27 -16.09 -2.69
C ALA A 297 21.93 -15.51 -1.32
N VAL A 298 20.64 -15.38 -1.05
CA VAL A 298 20.20 -14.80 0.21
C VAL A 298 20.40 -15.78 1.38
N ALA A 299 20.37 -17.08 1.17
CA ALA A 299 20.64 -18.09 2.19
C ALA A 299 21.36 -19.29 1.60
N ASP A 300 21.96 -20.13 2.47
CA ASP A 300 22.45 -21.46 2.09
C ASP A 300 21.32 -22.28 1.44
N GLY A 301 21.65 -23.02 0.38
CA GLY A 301 20.67 -23.84 -0.32
C GLY A 301 21.21 -24.49 -1.58
N THR A 302 20.34 -25.22 -2.26
CA THR A 302 20.65 -25.92 -3.51
C THR A 302 19.98 -25.20 -4.68
N VAL A 303 20.74 -24.90 -5.73
CA VAL A 303 20.17 -24.39 -6.99
C VAL A 303 19.29 -25.47 -7.59
N ILE A 304 17.99 -25.18 -7.72
CA ILE A 304 16.99 -26.10 -8.27
C ILE A 304 16.56 -25.72 -9.69
N ALA A 305 16.87 -24.49 -10.13
CA ALA A 305 16.72 -24.07 -11.53
C ALA A 305 17.68 -22.91 -11.84
N ALA A 306 18.30 -22.95 -13.02
CA ALA A 306 19.08 -21.86 -13.60
C ALA A 306 18.77 -21.83 -15.10
N SER A 307 17.83 -20.99 -15.51
CA SER A 307 17.29 -20.99 -16.87
C SER A 307 16.58 -19.67 -17.19
N TYR A 308 16.24 -19.47 -18.46
CA TYR A 308 15.35 -18.39 -18.89
C TYR A 308 13.88 -18.75 -18.62
N SER A 309 13.08 -17.82 -18.12
CA SER A 309 11.66 -18.05 -17.77
C SER A 309 10.75 -16.86 -18.05
N GLY A 310 10.37 -16.69 -19.32
CA GLY A 310 9.34 -15.75 -19.74
C GLY A 310 9.55 -14.34 -19.19
N GLY A 311 8.53 -13.80 -18.52
CA GLY A 311 8.55 -12.45 -17.93
C GLY A 311 9.60 -12.23 -16.84
N TRP A 312 10.21 -13.29 -16.28
CA TRP A 312 11.29 -13.19 -15.29
C TRP A 312 12.69 -13.08 -15.92
N GLY A 313 12.82 -13.29 -17.23
CA GLY A 313 14.11 -13.32 -17.92
C GLY A 313 15.00 -14.47 -17.44
N ASN A 314 16.32 -14.24 -17.40
CA ASN A 314 17.26 -15.16 -16.77
C ASN A 314 17.00 -15.21 -15.28
N GLN A 315 16.83 -16.42 -14.74
CA GLN A 315 16.59 -16.61 -13.32
C GLN A 315 17.41 -17.74 -12.72
N VAL A 316 17.65 -17.62 -11.41
CA VAL A 316 18.15 -18.69 -10.56
C VAL A 316 17.17 -18.88 -9.40
N ARG A 317 16.73 -20.12 -9.19
CA ARG A 317 15.88 -20.52 -8.05
C ARG A 317 16.66 -21.42 -7.10
N ILE A 318 16.63 -21.10 -5.81
CA ILE A 318 17.38 -21.80 -4.77
C ILE A 318 16.40 -22.35 -3.74
N ARG A 319 16.49 -23.64 -3.45
CA ARG A 319 15.74 -24.28 -2.35
C ARG A 319 16.59 -24.30 -1.09
N HIS A 320 16.02 -23.85 0.02
CA HIS A 320 16.69 -23.74 1.30
C HIS A 320 16.32 -24.89 2.25
N PRO A 321 17.13 -25.18 3.30
CA PRO A 321 16.90 -26.29 4.22
C PRO A 321 15.56 -26.25 4.97
N ASN A 322 14.96 -25.07 5.14
CA ASN A 322 13.65 -24.85 5.76
C ASN A 322 12.45 -25.06 4.81
N GLY A 323 12.69 -25.47 3.57
CA GLY A 323 11.66 -25.69 2.56
C GLY A 323 11.25 -24.46 1.75
N LEU A 324 11.79 -23.27 2.07
CA LEU A 324 11.55 -22.06 1.27
C LEU A 324 12.32 -22.11 -0.05
N ILE A 325 11.80 -21.38 -1.04
CA ILE A 325 12.45 -21.17 -2.32
C ILE A 325 12.61 -19.67 -2.55
N THR A 326 13.83 -19.25 -2.89
CA THR A 326 14.10 -17.88 -3.35
C THR A 326 14.32 -17.88 -4.85
N GLN A 327 13.95 -16.77 -5.50
CA GLN A 327 14.05 -16.58 -6.94
C GLN A 327 14.76 -15.25 -7.20
N HIS A 328 15.87 -15.33 -7.93
CA HIS A 328 16.61 -14.19 -8.45
C HIS A 328 16.27 -14.08 -9.93
N ALA A 329 15.57 -13.02 -10.33
CA ALA A 329 15.08 -12.81 -11.69
C ALA A 329 15.78 -11.61 -12.34
N HIS A 330 15.68 -11.51 -13.67
CA HIS A 330 16.30 -10.47 -14.49
C HIS A 330 17.84 -10.39 -14.34
N LEU A 331 18.50 -11.55 -14.21
CA LEU A 331 19.96 -11.66 -14.09
C LEU A 331 20.72 -11.34 -15.39
#